data_AF-A0A939XLS5-F1
#
_entry.id   AF-A0A939XLS5-F1
#
_cell.length_a   1.000
_cell.length_b   1.000
_cell.length_c   1.000
_cell.angle_alpha   90.00
_cell.angle_beta   90.00
_cell.angle_gamma   90.00
#
_symmetry.space_group_name_H-M   'P 1'
#
loop_
_entity.id
_entity.type
_entity.pdbx_description
1 polymer ?
#
loop_
_entity_poly.entity_id
_entity_poly.type
_entity_poly.pdbx_seq_one_letter_code
_entity_poly.pdbx_strand_id
1 'polypeptide(L)'
;MIRHIIFTLLAILLYAASAVAQDVRNYYIDGFNDVANWRQDAPNFINKDGWFLDTSNVYDTDVISKQIDDYIPENGDTFWRISLMCGYENSSVNNFQFYLIANGDNPDAEGFHGVAVGTGFKPDYKALSLIYRHNGISEVIGTTTITFKKNQEATIDIVRSAAGAWRIGDDEIYAPKTPSAILANHIVAAFTFNKTGAGQFAFKFDKFSQSDNSINIASSINNATIVSPTAIKIDVSGRLEAESATDVKNYSVGGVKPTKVDYNFYDIILHYPDTIPNKGEILMVVDGLRDSNGDKVAEFQHTFRQALADEIIINEIMVDINPVPYSLPVKKYVELYNTSAADFDLEGYVFRVGDVDYYLPKVTIKADNYLILASDAVAFAQYGECVAAFQESKLTVAGKHIALINKVGAVVDSLTYSADYYNDKDRSEGGFSMERLDPYNNCTGIHNWHSSNDLSGGTPGRKNSVYKIYVDETIPAIDGCQLLTNSTLQIDFTENIKTTDFTIDGKKPSAQLVDGKSVILTMPEPLKSGITKIKGRAVDVCDTESDALTA
;
A
#
# COMPACT_ATOMS: atom_id res chain seq x y z
N MET A 1 20.50 13.11 61.22
CA MET A 1 19.43 12.92 60.21
C MET A 1 19.88 13.38 58.81
N ILE A 2 20.39 14.62 58.65
CA ILE A 2 20.83 15.16 57.35
C ILE A 2 22.01 14.40 56.70
N ARG A 3 22.98 13.91 57.50
CA ARG A 3 24.12 13.11 56.97
C ARG A 3 23.74 11.72 56.44
N HIS A 4 22.66 11.12 56.92
CA HIS A 4 22.19 9.83 56.41
C HIS A 4 21.39 10.01 55.12
N ILE A 5 20.59 11.07 55.02
CA ILE A 5 19.83 11.42 53.80
C ILE A 5 20.79 11.70 52.61
N ILE A 6 21.91 12.38 52.85
CA ILE A 6 22.91 12.65 51.81
C ILE A 6 23.61 11.36 51.33
N PHE A 7 23.92 10.41 52.23
CA PHE A 7 24.54 9.15 51.84
C PHE A 7 23.58 8.21 51.09
N THR A 8 22.29 8.22 51.44
CA THR A 8 21.27 7.47 50.71
C THR A 8 20.97 8.09 49.34
N LEU A 9 20.98 9.43 49.21
CA LEU A 9 20.86 10.12 47.92
C LEU A 9 22.10 9.93 47.03
N LEU A 10 23.32 9.93 47.59
CA LEU A 10 24.53 9.64 46.83
C LEU A 10 24.57 8.17 46.38
N ALA A 11 24.12 7.23 47.22
CA ALA A 11 24.02 5.82 46.86
C ALA A 11 22.93 5.56 45.81
N ILE A 12 21.81 6.28 45.85
CA ILE A 12 20.76 6.21 44.80
C ILE A 12 21.23 6.86 43.49
N LEU A 13 22.04 7.92 43.54
CA LEU A 13 22.67 8.52 42.35
C LEU A 13 23.79 7.65 41.75
N LEU A 14 24.53 6.90 42.58
CA LEU A 14 25.53 5.92 42.11
C LEU A 14 24.90 4.59 41.67
N TYR A 15 23.74 4.21 42.19
CA TYR A 15 22.96 3.05 41.71
C TYR A 15 22.17 3.38 40.45
N ALA A 16 21.75 4.63 40.26
CA ALA A 16 21.15 5.12 39.01
C ALA A 16 22.19 5.32 37.88
N ALA A 17 23.48 5.40 38.21
CA ALA A 17 24.56 5.40 37.22
C ALA A 17 25.03 3.98 36.80
N SER A 18 24.40 2.93 37.34
CA SER A 18 24.73 1.52 37.02
C SER A 18 23.52 0.67 36.58
N ALA A 19 22.36 1.28 36.36
CA ALA A 19 21.28 0.74 35.54
C ALA A 19 21.09 1.73 34.39
N VAL A 20 21.42 1.44 33.14
CA VAL A 20 21.20 0.25 32.33
C VAL A 20 22.46 0.12 31.47
N ALA A 21 23.01 -1.08 31.31
CA ALA A 21 23.79 -1.36 30.11
C ALA A 21 22.80 -1.21 28.95
N GLN A 22 22.60 0.00 28.44
CA GLN A 22 21.95 0.20 27.15
C GLN A 22 22.82 -0.58 26.18
N ASP A 23 22.29 -1.66 25.64
CA ASP A 23 22.95 -2.39 24.57
C ASP A 23 23.07 -1.43 23.39
N VAL A 24 24.24 -0.80 23.29
CA VAL A 24 24.60 0.10 22.21
C VAL A 24 24.81 -0.81 21.00
N ARG A 25 24.05 -0.62 19.93
CA ARG A 25 24.43 -1.20 18.63
C ARG A 25 25.71 -0.51 18.21
N ASN A 26 26.83 -1.15 18.51
CA ASN A 26 28.08 -0.86 17.85
C ASN A 26 27.96 -1.47 16.45
N TYR A 27 27.74 -0.62 15.44
CA TYR A 27 28.02 -1.04 14.08
C TYR A 27 29.53 -1.28 14.05
N TYR A 28 29.94 -2.55 13.98
CA TYR A 28 31.34 -2.91 13.99
C TYR A 28 32.03 -2.23 12.81
N ILE A 29 33.00 -1.36 13.13
CA ILE A 29 33.80 -0.55 12.20
C ILE A 29 34.58 -1.43 11.20
N ASP A 30 34.63 -2.74 11.42
CA ASP A 30 35.31 -3.71 10.58
C ASP A 30 34.87 -3.63 9.10
N GLY A 31 33.61 -3.26 8.82
CA GLY A 31 33.10 -3.04 7.46
C GLY A 31 33.36 -1.63 6.87
N PHE A 32 33.82 -0.69 7.68
CA PHE A 32 34.10 0.70 7.29
C PHE A 32 35.56 0.92 6.89
N ASN A 33 36.43 -0.05 7.15
CA ASN A 33 37.85 0.06 6.79
C ASN A 33 38.16 -0.44 5.38
N ASP A 34 37.26 -1.17 4.72
CA ASP A 34 37.51 -1.67 3.37
C ASP A 34 36.92 -0.73 2.30
N VAL A 35 37.79 0.05 1.65
CA VAL A 35 37.44 1.00 0.57
C VAL A 35 36.72 0.32 -0.59
N ALA A 36 36.93 -0.98 -0.82
CA ALA A 36 36.27 -1.71 -1.92
C ALA A 36 34.74 -1.81 -1.72
N ASN A 37 34.26 -1.68 -0.47
CA ASN A 37 32.84 -1.75 -0.12
C ASN A 37 32.18 -0.36 -0.05
N TRP A 38 32.84 0.66 -0.59
CA TRP A 38 32.34 2.03 -0.69
C TRP A 38 32.12 2.39 -2.15
N ARG A 39 30.99 3.04 -2.44
CA ARG A 39 30.75 3.69 -3.72
C ARG A 39 31.72 4.85 -3.86
N GLN A 40 32.29 5.01 -5.05
CA GLN A 40 33.16 6.13 -5.40
C GLN A 40 32.76 6.62 -6.78
N ASP A 41 32.74 7.94 -6.99
CA ASP A 41 32.47 8.51 -8.33
C ASP A 41 33.64 8.25 -9.28
N ALA A 42 34.86 8.23 -8.74
CA ALA A 42 36.07 7.75 -9.38
C ALA A 42 36.89 6.92 -8.37
N PRO A 43 37.59 5.85 -8.79
CA PRO A 43 38.34 4.96 -7.90
C PRO A 43 39.64 5.60 -7.40
N ASN A 44 39.52 6.72 -6.70
CA ASN A 44 40.61 7.59 -6.27
C ASN A 44 41.02 7.36 -4.81
N PHE A 45 40.27 6.56 -4.03
CA PHE A 45 40.56 6.34 -2.62
C PHE A 45 41.34 5.06 -2.38
N ILE A 46 42.27 5.12 -1.44
CA ILE A 46 42.98 3.97 -0.90
C ILE A 46 42.83 3.94 0.62
N ASN A 47 42.89 2.74 1.21
CA ASN A 47 43.11 2.63 2.65
C ASN A 47 44.60 2.59 2.90
N LYS A 48 45.10 3.53 3.70
CA LYS A 48 46.46 3.53 4.21
C LYS A 48 46.44 3.70 5.72
N ASP A 49 46.85 2.67 6.44
CA ASP A 49 46.94 2.68 7.91
C ASP A 49 45.60 3.05 8.59
N GLY A 50 44.46 2.64 8.00
CA GLY A 50 43.11 2.95 8.50
C GLY A 50 42.54 4.28 8.01
N TRP A 51 43.32 5.08 7.28
CA TRP A 51 42.87 6.32 6.65
C TRP A 51 42.43 6.09 5.22
N PHE A 52 41.24 6.61 4.89
CA PHE A 52 40.76 6.76 3.54
C PHE A 52 41.43 7.97 2.95
N LEU A 53 42.42 7.74 2.09
CA LEU A 53 43.20 8.78 1.46
C LEU A 53 42.77 8.94 0.01
N ASP A 54 42.37 10.16 -0.34
CA ASP A 54 42.19 10.55 -1.73
C ASP A 54 43.55 10.71 -2.44
N THR A 55 43.73 9.98 -3.53
CA THR A 55 44.92 9.97 -4.38
C THR A 55 44.75 10.79 -5.66
N SER A 56 43.59 11.42 -5.88
CA SER A 56 43.36 12.25 -7.06
C SER A 56 44.31 13.46 -7.06
N ASN A 57 44.91 13.74 -8.22
CA ASN A 57 45.73 14.93 -8.45
C ASN A 57 45.01 15.94 -9.36
N VAL A 58 43.68 15.83 -9.46
CA VAL A 58 42.83 16.64 -10.34
C VAL A 58 42.06 17.66 -9.50
N TYR A 59 41.81 18.83 -10.07
CA TYR A 59 40.96 19.87 -9.48
C TYR A 59 39.50 19.51 -9.72
N ASP A 60 38.86 18.82 -8.78
CA ASP A 60 37.46 18.44 -8.93
C ASP A 60 36.76 18.20 -7.58
N THR A 61 35.46 17.93 -7.67
CA THR A 61 34.64 17.35 -6.62
C THR A 61 34.83 15.83 -6.63
N ASP A 62 35.26 15.25 -5.52
CA ASP A 62 35.33 13.79 -5.36
C ASP A 62 34.29 13.35 -4.31
N VAL A 63 33.67 12.19 -4.56
CA VAL A 63 32.68 11.57 -3.66
C VAL A 63 33.07 10.15 -3.32
N ILE A 64 32.96 9.81 -2.04
CA ILE A 64 32.98 8.45 -1.53
C ILE A 64 31.84 8.24 -0.55
N SER A 65 31.10 7.15 -0.68
CA SER A 65 29.93 6.90 0.13
C SER A 65 29.72 5.43 0.50
N LYS A 66 29.14 5.21 1.68
CA LYS A 66 28.68 3.90 2.13
C LYS A 66 27.30 4.04 2.75
N GLN A 67 26.36 3.26 2.23
CA GLN A 67 25.05 3.09 2.83
C GLN A 67 25.18 2.27 4.12
N ILE A 68 24.49 2.72 5.16
CA ILE A 68 24.30 1.95 6.39
C ILE A 68 22.90 1.38 6.36
N ASP A 69 22.83 0.09 6.05
CA ASP A 69 21.60 -0.68 6.13
C ASP A 69 21.19 -0.82 7.62
N ASP A 70 19.89 -0.80 7.89
CA ASP A 70 19.28 -1.00 9.22
C ASP A 70 19.43 0.15 10.24
N TYR A 71 19.82 1.37 9.82
CA TYR A 71 19.76 2.53 10.71
C TYR A 71 18.37 3.19 10.72
N ILE A 72 17.87 3.50 11.92
CA ILE A 72 16.56 4.15 12.11
C ILE A 72 16.75 5.36 13.04
N PRO A 73 16.73 6.61 12.54
CA PRO A 73 17.08 7.78 13.35
C PRO A 73 16.23 7.97 14.61
N GLU A 74 15.00 7.48 14.61
CA GLU A 74 14.03 7.62 15.70
C GLU A 74 14.22 6.54 16.78
N ASN A 75 14.94 5.44 16.50
CA ASN A 75 15.13 4.34 17.43
C ASN A 75 16.05 4.69 18.59
N GLY A 76 16.82 5.76 18.51
CA GLY A 76 17.63 6.23 19.60
C GLY A 76 18.69 7.22 19.17
N ASP A 77 19.48 7.63 20.16
CA ASP A 77 20.53 8.60 19.97
C ASP A 77 21.65 7.98 19.15
N THR A 78 22.12 8.72 18.16
CA THR A 78 23.12 8.25 17.20
C THR A 78 24.41 9.01 17.40
N PHE A 79 25.51 8.28 17.41
CA PHE A 79 26.84 8.77 17.75
C PHE A 79 27.78 8.48 16.58
N TRP A 80 28.40 9.52 16.05
CA TRP A 80 29.50 9.43 15.09
C TRP A 80 30.77 9.97 15.74
N ARG A 81 31.90 9.30 15.49
CA ARG A 81 33.24 9.85 15.69
C ARG A 81 34.04 9.69 14.40
N ILE A 82 34.56 10.80 13.90
CA ILE A 82 35.29 10.84 12.63
C ILE A 82 36.53 11.69 12.82
N SER A 83 37.66 11.15 12.39
CA SER A 83 38.91 11.89 12.29
C SER A 83 39.14 12.27 10.83
N LEU A 84 39.54 13.52 10.59
CA LEU A 84 39.77 14.02 9.24
C LEU A 84 40.97 14.96 9.19
N MET A 85 41.59 15.04 8.02
CA MET A 85 42.74 15.88 7.74
C MET A 85 42.60 16.48 6.34
N CYS A 86 42.65 17.81 6.26
CA CYS A 86 42.62 18.53 5.00
C CYS A 86 44.04 18.94 4.59
N GLY A 87 44.51 18.49 3.44
CA GLY A 87 45.79 18.88 2.84
C GLY A 87 45.80 20.29 2.24
N TYR A 88 44.74 21.06 2.46
CA TYR A 88 44.49 22.40 1.95
C TYR A 88 43.93 23.30 3.04
N GLU A 89 44.00 24.62 2.82
CA GLU A 89 43.32 25.60 3.68
C GLU A 89 41.83 25.67 3.32
N ASN A 90 40.97 25.42 4.30
CA ASN A 90 39.52 25.47 4.11
C ASN A 90 39.05 26.90 3.75
N SER A 91 38.15 26.98 2.77
CA SER A 91 37.63 28.22 2.17
C SER A 91 36.28 27.95 1.50
N SER A 92 35.67 28.96 0.87
CA SER A 92 34.45 28.76 0.08
C SER A 92 34.62 27.85 -1.15
N VAL A 93 35.87 27.55 -1.54
CA VAL A 93 36.18 26.72 -2.71
C VAL A 93 36.87 25.42 -2.31
N ASN A 94 37.78 25.47 -1.33
CA ASN A 94 38.39 24.26 -0.76
C ASN A 94 37.62 23.85 0.50
N ASN A 95 36.78 22.84 0.41
CA ASN A 95 35.90 22.43 1.50
C ASN A 95 35.58 20.94 1.45
N PHE A 96 34.96 20.45 2.52
CA PHE A 96 34.36 19.13 2.58
C PHE A 96 32.97 19.22 3.22
N GLN A 97 32.13 18.25 2.89
CA GLN A 97 30.86 17.96 3.52
C GLN A 97 30.81 16.47 3.81
N PHE A 98 30.49 16.13 5.06
CA PHE A 98 30.25 14.79 5.52
C PHE A 98 28.77 14.61 5.82
N TYR A 99 28.06 13.87 4.97
CA TYR A 99 26.65 13.58 5.16
C TYR A 99 26.47 12.56 6.28
N LEU A 100 25.56 12.88 7.19
CA LEU A 100 25.19 12.07 8.35
C LEU A 100 23.93 11.27 8.07
N ILE A 101 22.98 11.87 7.34
CA ILE A 101 21.70 11.27 6.92
C ILE A 101 21.36 11.83 5.52
N ALA A 102 20.91 10.99 4.58
CA ALA A 102 20.57 11.41 3.22
C ALA A 102 19.48 10.53 2.60
N ASN A 103 18.83 10.95 1.51
CA ASN A 103 17.85 10.12 0.79
C ASN A 103 18.48 9.23 -0.29
N GLY A 104 19.80 9.16 -0.39
CA GLY A 104 20.53 8.35 -1.35
C GLY A 104 22.04 8.42 -1.12
N ASP A 105 22.81 7.56 -1.77
CA ASP A 105 24.26 7.43 -1.62
C ASP A 105 25.09 8.29 -2.60
N ASN A 106 24.42 9.03 -3.47
CA ASN A 106 25.02 9.95 -4.43
C ASN A 106 24.59 11.41 -4.16
N PRO A 107 25.43 12.23 -3.50
CA PRO A 107 25.18 13.66 -3.21
C PRO A 107 24.98 14.56 -4.44
N ASP A 108 25.35 14.09 -5.63
CA ASP A 108 25.21 14.81 -6.89
C ASP A 108 23.98 14.38 -7.70
N ALA A 109 23.20 13.42 -7.20
CA ALA A 109 21.94 13.03 -7.82
C ALA A 109 20.91 14.17 -7.77
N GLU A 110 20.11 14.28 -8.82
CA GLU A 110 18.94 15.16 -8.82
C GLU A 110 17.96 14.72 -7.73
N GLY A 111 17.42 15.68 -6.96
CA GLY A 111 16.54 15.39 -5.82
C GLY A 111 17.28 14.88 -4.58
N PHE A 112 18.60 15.00 -4.50
CA PHE A 112 19.34 14.68 -3.28
C PHE A 112 19.00 15.64 -2.14
N HIS A 113 18.67 15.05 -0.99
CA HIS A 113 18.42 15.72 0.28
C HIS A 113 19.26 15.07 1.38
N GLY A 114 19.84 15.86 2.27
CA GLY A 114 20.61 15.32 3.38
C GLY A 114 21.05 16.34 4.41
N VAL A 115 21.45 15.85 5.58
CA VAL A 115 22.07 16.64 6.64
C VAL A 115 23.55 16.28 6.70
N ALA A 116 24.42 17.29 6.69
CA ALA A 116 25.86 17.12 6.68
C ALA A 116 26.55 18.03 7.71
N VAL A 117 27.79 17.68 8.07
CA VAL A 117 28.73 18.61 8.68
C VAL A 117 29.84 18.95 7.70
N GLY A 118 30.28 20.20 7.64
CA GLY A 118 31.28 20.60 6.66
C GLY A 118 31.87 21.97 6.89
N THR A 119 32.82 22.34 6.03
CA THR A 119 33.47 23.65 6.02
C THR A 119 33.13 24.39 4.74
N GLY A 120 33.61 25.63 4.57
CA GLY A 120 33.35 26.39 3.34
C GLY A 120 32.04 27.18 3.34
N PHE A 121 31.49 27.43 4.52
CA PHE A 121 30.30 28.26 4.71
C PHE A 121 30.58 29.50 5.57
N LYS A 122 29.78 30.55 5.41
CA LYS A 122 29.79 31.71 6.32
C LYS A 122 29.17 31.34 7.68
N PRO A 123 29.52 32.02 8.78
CA PRO A 123 30.36 33.22 8.87
C PRO A 123 31.88 32.95 8.81
N ASP A 124 32.33 31.74 9.11
CA ASP A 124 33.74 31.35 9.06
C ASP A 124 33.93 30.10 8.19
N TYR A 125 34.56 30.28 7.03
CA TYR A 125 34.80 29.20 6.08
C TYR A 125 35.69 28.08 6.61
N LYS A 126 36.42 28.31 7.72
CA LYS A 126 37.27 27.30 8.38
C LYS A 126 36.56 26.55 9.50
N ALA A 127 35.45 27.08 9.99
CA ALA A 127 34.68 26.47 11.07
C ALA A 127 33.77 25.36 10.54
N LEU A 128 33.61 24.30 11.33
CA LEU A 128 32.65 23.24 11.03
C LEU A 128 31.24 23.77 11.19
N SER A 129 30.39 23.53 10.20
CA SER A 129 28.99 23.91 10.19
C SER A 129 28.10 22.69 9.97
N LEU A 130 26.95 22.67 10.63
CA LEU A 130 25.84 21.76 10.33
C LEU A 130 25.03 22.35 9.17
N ILE A 131 24.77 21.55 8.14
CA ILE A 131 24.22 21.99 6.86
C ILE A 131 23.04 21.07 6.49
N TYR A 132 21.96 21.66 6.00
CA TYR A 132 20.90 20.94 5.30
C TYR A 132 21.03 21.17 3.79
N ARG A 133 21.17 20.09 3.02
CA ARG A 133 21.18 20.13 1.56
C ARG A 133 19.82 19.73 1.03
N HIS A 134 19.27 20.55 0.13
CA HIS A 134 18.02 20.26 -0.56
C HIS A 134 17.98 20.91 -1.93
N ASN A 135 17.54 20.17 -2.96
CA ASN A 135 17.41 20.68 -4.33
C ASN A 135 18.68 21.40 -4.86
N GLY A 136 19.85 20.85 -4.56
CA GLY A 136 21.14 21.44 -4.95
C GLY A 136 21.58 22.67 -4.14
N ILE A 137 20.84 23.05 -3.10
CA ILE A 137 21.14 24.20 -2.22
C ILE A 137 21.61 23.69 -0.86
N SER A 138 22.66 24.30 -0.31
CA SER A 138 23.15 24.06 1.07
C SER A 138 22.76 25.22 1.99
N GLU A 139 21.98 24.94 3.01
CA GLU A 139 21.58 25.88 4.07
C GLU A 139 22.36 25.60 5.35
N VAL A 140 22.97 26.63 5.95
CA VAL A 140 23.67 26.49 7.23
C VAL A 140 22.67 26.53 8.38
N ILE A 141 22.59 25.44 9.14
CA ILE A 141 21.78 25.35 10.36
C ILE A 141 22.51 26.00 11.55
N GLY A 142 23.82 25.79 11.64
CA GLY A 142 24.65 26.36 12.70
C GLY A 142 26.14 26.14 12.44
N THR A 143 26.98 26.99 13.04
CA THR A 143 28.44 26.95 12.92
C THR A 143 29.05 26.77 14.31
N THR A 144 29.96 25.80 14.43
CA THR A 144 30.65 25.45 15.67
C THR A 144 31.91 26.31 15.87
N THR A 145 32.56 26.14 17.01
CA THR A 145 33.89 26.68 17.31
C THR A 145 35.05 25.81 16.78
N ILE A 146 34.75 24.61 16.27
CA ILE A 146 35.74 23.67 15.74
C ILE A 146 36.25 24.20 14.40
N THR A 147 37.56 24.46 14.30
CA THR A 147 38.20 24.98 13.08
C THR A 147 39.23 24.02 12.54
N PHE A 148 39.34 23.94 11.20
CA PHE A 148 40.31 23.10 10.52
C PHE A 148 41.52 23.91 10.07
N LYS A 149 42.70 23.29 10.18
CA LYS A 149 43.96 23.83 9.68
C LYS A 149 44.58 22.84 8.72
N LYS A 150 45.27 23.37 7.71
CA LYS A 150 45.96 22.55 6.72
C LYS A 150 46.92 21.56 7.39
N ASN A 151 46.87 20.31 6.97
CA ASN A 151 47.69 19.19 7.44
C ASN A 151 47.58 18.91 8.95
N GLN A 152 46.51 19.35 9.59
CA GLN A 152 46.23 19.04 10.99
C GLN A 152 45.05 18.07 11.06
N GLU A 153 45.23 16.99 11.81
CA GLU A 153 44.15 16.07 12.17
C GLU A 153 43.17 16.74 13.12
N ALA A 154 41.88 16.53 12.87
CA ALA A 154 40.80 16.93 13.75
C ALA A 154 39.81 15.77 13.89
N THR A 155 39.50 15.44 15.14
CA THR A 155 38.47 14.45 15.50
C THR A 155 37.20 15.16 15.91
N ILE A 156 36.08 14.70 15.36
CA ILE A 156 34.76 15.30 15.55
C ILE A 156 33.86 14.25 16.19
N ASP A 157 33.23 14.60 17.31
CA ASP A 157 32.14 13.85 17.91
C ASP A 157 30.81 14.50 17.52
N ILE A 158 29.88 13.69 17.02
CA ILE A 158 28.55 14.14 16.59
C ILE A 158 27.52 13.26 17.27
N VAL A 159 26.50 13.89 17.85
CA VAL A 159 25.34 13.22 18.42
C VAL A 159 24.08 13.75 17.75
N ARG A 160 23.21 12.85 17.30
CA ARG A 160 21.82 13.15 16.97
C ARG A 160 20.94 12.47 18.00
N SER A 161 20.07 13.21 18.68
CA SER A 161 19.08 12.59 19.56
C SER A 161 17.96 11.92 18.77
N ALA A 162 17.27 10.96 19.36
CA ALA A 162 16.06 10.36 18.79
C ALA A 162 14.99 11.42 18.43
N ALA A 163 14.94 12.51 19.20
CA ALA A 163 14.04 13.64 18.99
C ALA A 163 14.50 14.59 17.84
N GLY A 164 15.64 14.31 17.21
CA GLY A 164 16.17 15.07 16.08
C GLY A 164 17.04 16.29 16.43
N ALA A 165 17.49 16.41 17.68
CA ALA A 165 18.43 17.47 18.09
C ALA A 165 19.88 17.06 17.76
N TRP A 166 20.75 18.03 17.45
CA TRP A 166 22.15 17.78 17.09
C TRP A 166 23.12 18.39 18.09
N ARG A 167 24.22 17.69 18.38
CA ARG A 167 25.36 18.20 19.14
C ARG A 167 26.64 17.85 18.42
N ILE A 168 27.55 18.82 18.29
CA ILE A 168 28.83 18.64 17.60
C ILE A 168 29.94 19.13 18.52
N GLY A 169 30.81 18.23 18.96
CA GLY A 169 31.75 18.50 20.05
C GLY A 169 31.00 18.93 21.32
N ASP A 170 31.45 20.04 21.92
CA ASP A 170 30.82 20.67 23.07
C ASP A 170 29.72 21.69 22.69
N ASP A 171 29.55 21.99 21.40
CA ASP A 171 28.57 22.95 20.91
C ASP A 171 27.20 22.26 20.71
N GLU A 172 26.18 22.69 21.46
CA GLU A 172 24.79 22.29 21.24
C GLU A 172 24.16 23.14 20.12
N ILE A 173 23.75 22.48 19.03
CA ILE A 173 23.09 23.14 17.91
C ILE A 173 21.64 22.66 17.87
N TYR A 174 20.73 23.51 18.35
CA TYR A 174 19.31 23.27 18.24
C TYR A 174 18.85 23.53 16.81
N ALA A 175 18.96 22.52 15.95
CA ALA A 175 18.37 22.55 14.63
C ALA A 175 16.83 22.59 14.76
N PRO A 176 16.11 23.38 13.93
CA PRO A 176 14.68 23.17 13.76
C PRO A 176 14.43 21.72 13.33
N LYS A 177 13.27 21.17 13.71
CA LYS A 177 12.81 19.85 13.24
C LYS A 177 13.13 19.76 11.75
N THR A 178 14.07 18.90 11.40
CA THR A 178 14.27 18.47 10.01
C THR A 178 12.89 18.09 9.48
N PRO A 179 12.56 18.38 8.21
CA PRO A 179 11.33 17.87 7.62
C PRO A 179 11.30 16.37 7.83
N SER A 180 10.51 15.92 8.81
CA SER A 180 10.56 14.57 9.36
C SER A 180 10.06 13.54 8.33
N ALA A 181 9.61 14.03 7.17
CA ALA A 181 9.02 13.29 6.08
C ALA A 181 10.00 12.90 4.95
N ILE A 182 11.25 13.40 4.92
CA ILE A 182 12.08 13.31 3.68
C ILE A 182 13.25 12.30 3.75
N LEU A 183 13.65 11.78 4.91
CA LEU A 183 14.90 11.00 5.02
C LEU A 183 14.74 9.62 5.69
N ALA A 184 13.64 8.92 5.44
CA ALA A 184 13.29 7.71 6.18
C ALA A 184 14.15 6.47 5.89
N ASN A 185 15.00 6.45 4.84
CA ASN A 185 15.45 5.17 4.30
C ASN A 185 16.98 4.98 4.18
N HIS A 186 17.80 6.02 4.33
CA HIS A 186 19.26 5.86 4.19
C HIS A 186 20.04 6.73 5.19
N ILE A 187 20.88 6.10 6.02
CA ILE A 187 22.12 6.79 6.40
C ILE A 187 23.15 6.50 5.34
N VAL A 188 23.82 7.56 4.95
CA VAL A 188 24.96 7.49 4.07
C VAL A 188 26.09 8.20 4.76
N ALA A 189 27.16 7.47 5.03
CA ALA A 189 28.45 8.07 5.27
C ALA A 189 28.97 8.53 3.90
N ALA A 190 28.61 9.72 3.44
CA ALA A 190 29.11 10.28 2.19
C ALA A 190 30.03 11.47 2.48
N PHE A 191 31.19 11.48 1.84
CA PHE A 191 32.06 12.65 1.78
C PHE A 191 31.98 13.25 0.39
N THR A 192 31.73 14.55 0.33
CA THR A 192 31.97 15.37 -0.85
C THR A 192 33.05 16.37 -0.49
N PHE A 193 34.09 16.51 -1.29
CA PHE A 193 35.04 17.60 -1.10
C PHE A 193 35.48 18.23 -2.40
N ASN A 194 35.83 19.50 -2.30
CA ASN A 194 36.30 20.34 -3.38
C ASN A 194 37.73 20.78 -3.10
N LYS A 195 38.63 20.65 -4.07
CA LYS A 195 40.02 21.14 -3.96
C LYS A 195 40.52 21.80 -5.24
N THR A 196 41.26 22.89 -5.05
CA THR A 196 41.92 23.68 -6.11
C THR A 196 43.44 23.58 -6.05
N GLY A 197 43.98 22.55 -5.37
CA GLY A 197 45.42 22.32 -5.14
C GLY A 197 45.75 20.83 -4.97
N ALA A 198 47.04 20.45 -5.03
CA ALA A 198 47.53 19.09 -4.78
C ALA A 198 47.43 18.63 -3.30
N GLY A 199 46.55 19.26 -2.50
CA GLY A 199 46.32 18.89 -1.11
C GLY A 199 45.43 17.66 -1.02
N GLN A 200 45.88 16.63 -0.31
CA GLN A 200 45.11 15.39 -0.13
C GLN A 200 44.01 15.57 0.93
N PHE A 201 42.84 14.97 0.74
CA PHE A 201 41.85 14.82 1.80
C PHE A 201 41.98 13.41 2.39
N ALA A 202 41.98 13.32 3.72
CA ALA A 202 42.00 12.05 4.41
C ALA A 202 40.95 12.03 5.51
N PHE A 203 40.27 10.90 5.67
CA PHE A 203 39.36 10.68 6.79
C PHE A 203 39.47 9.25 7.34
N LYS A 204 38.96 9.07 8.55
CA LYS A 204 38.85 7.78 9.22
C LYS A 204 37.56 7.75 10.02
N PHE A 205 36.80 6.67 9.89
CA PHE A 205 35.68 6.38 10.77
C PHE A 205 36.18 5.73 12.04
N ASP A 206 36.05 6.45 13.16
CA ASP A 206 36.46 5.93 14.46
C ASP A 206 35.29 5.32 15.24
N LYS A 207 34.05 5.78 15.01
CA LYS A 207 32.86 5.22 15.64
C LYS A 207 31.59 5.55 14.85
N PHE A 208 30.72 4.56 14.73
CA PHE A 208 29.30 4.76 14.46
C PHE A 208 28.49 3.82 15.36
N SER A 209 27.59 4.38 16.15
CA SER A 209 26.72 3.58 17.03
C SER A 209 25.39 4.27 17.26
N GLN A 210 24.35 3.48 17.51
CA GLN A 210 23.05 4.00 17.92
C GLN A 210 22.63 3.36 19.25
N SER A 211 22.11 4.14 20.19
CA SER A 211 21.41 3.57 21.33
C SER A 211 20.10 2.94 20.85
N ASP A 212 19.81 1.71 21.25
CA ASP A 212 18.58 1.05 20.82
C ASP A 212 17.48 1.26 21.86
N ASN A 213 16.62 2.27 21.66
CA ASN A 213 15.41 2.45 22.46
C ASN A 213 14.28 1.51 22.01
N SER A 214 14.40 0.83 20.86
CA SER A 214 13.38 -0.09 20.33
C SER A 214 13.37 -1.45 21.05
N ILE A 215 14.46 -1.83 21.73
CA ILE A 215 14.52 -3.00 22.64
C ILE A 215 13.51 -2.89 23.80
N ASN A 216 12.99 -1.70 24.11
CA ASN A 216 11.97 -1.51 25.14
C ASN A 216 10.52 -1.46 24.63
N ILE A 217 10.27 -1.55 23.31
CA ILE A 217 8.92 -1.65 22.77
C ILE A 217 8.62 -3.14 22.57
N ALA A 218 7.63 -3.66 23.30
CA ALA A 218 7.19 -5.04 23.13
C ALA A 218 6.80 -5.29 21.66
N SER A 219 7.39 -6.33 21.07
CA SER A 219 7.12 -6.67 19.67
C SER A 219 5.69 -7.20 19.53
N SER A 220 4.94 -6.61 18.62
CA SER A 220 3.55 -7.00 18.34
C SER A 220 3.15 -6.68 16.91
N ILE A 221 2.11 -7.35 16.43
CA ILE A 221 1.44 -7.00 15.18
C ILE A 221 0.31 -6.02 15.51
N ASN A 222 0.32 -4.88 14.82
CA ASN A 222 -0.65 -3.80 15.04
C ASN A 222 -1.86 -3.94 14.11
N ASN A 223 -1.62 -4.28 12.85
CA ASN A 223 -2.65 -4.34 11.82
C ASN A 223 -2.18 -5.17 10.62
N ALA A 224 -3.13 -5.55 9.77
CA ALA A 224 -2.86 -6.12 8.46
C ALA A 224 -3.77 -5.50 7.40
N THR A 225 -3.26 -5.31 6.18
CA THR A 225 -4.00 -4.71 5.06
C THR A 225 -3.68 -5.44 3.76
N ILE A 226 -4.71 -5.66 2.93
CA ILE A 226 -4.53 -6.16 1.56
C ILE A 226 -4.10 -4.96 0.71
N VAL A 227 -2.88 -4.98 0.18
CA VAL A 227 -2.30 -3.89 -0.63
C VAL A 227 -2.36 -4.18 -2.13
N SER A 228 -2.54 -5.44 -2.50
CA SER A 228 -2.87 -5.86 -3.87
C SER A 228 -3.55 -7.23 -3.84
N PRO A 229 -4.10 -7.70 -4.98
CA PRO A 229 -4.69 -9.04 -5.07
C PRO A 229 -3.75 -10.17 -4.65
N THR A 230 -2.44 -9.95 -4.67
CA THR A 230 -1.41 -10.95 -4.38
C THR A 230 -0.50 -10.54 -3.21
N ALA A 231 -0.80 -9.45 -2.49
CA ALA A 231 0.07 -8.97 -1.42
C ALA A 231 -0.70 -8.42 -0.21
N ILE A 232 -0.20 -8.76 0.98
CA ILE A 232 -0.67 -8.26 2.26
C ILE A 232 0.49 -7.58 3.00
N LYS A 233 0.23 -6.39 3.53
CA LYS A 233 1.11 -5.67 4.45
C LYS A 233 0.67 -5.93 5.88
N ILE A 234 1.62 -6.23 6.76
CA ILE A 234 1.42 -6.34 8.20
C ILE A 234 2.24 -5.25 8.86
N ASP A 235 1.60 -4.41 9.64
CA ASP A 235 2.26 -3.36 10.42
C ASP A 235 2.72 -3.96 11.75
N VAL A 236 4.01 -3.85 12.07
CA VAL A 236 4.59 -4.35 13.32
C VAL A 236 5.15 -3.23 14.17
N SER A 237 5.11 -3.42 15.49
CA SER A 237 5.86 -2.62 16.45
C SER A 237 6.94 -3.47 17.11
N GLY A 238 7.98 -2.82 17.62
CA GLY A 238 9.16 -3.50 18.13
C GLY A 238 9.95 -4.18 17.01
N ARG A 239 11.01 -4.88 17.37
CA ARG A 239 11.88 -5.56 16.41
C ARG A 239 11.64 -7.06 16.44
N LEU A 240 11.48 -7.65 15.27
CA LEU A 240 11.38 -9.09 15.09
C LEU A 240 12.73 -9.69 14.74
N GLU A 241 12.93 -10.94 15.13
CA GLU A 241 14.00 -11.79 14.61
C GLU A 241 13.75 -12.05 13.12
N ALA A 242 14.73 -11.69 12.27
CA ALA A 242 14.58 -11.78 10.82
C ALA A 242 14.29 -13.19 10.31
N GLU A 243 14.86 -14.23 10.92
CA GLU A 243 14.59 -15.62 10.55
C GLU A 243 13.12 -15.98 10.78
N SER A 244 12.58 -15.67 11.96
CA SER A 244 11.15 -15.90 12.24
C SER A 244 10.23 -15.02 11.38
N ALA A 245 10.60 -13.76 11.13
CA ALA A 245 9.80 -12.82 10.35
C ALA A 245 9.75 -13.18 8.86
N THR A 246 10.77 -13.83 8.33
CA THR A 246 10.82 -14.21 6.90
C THR A 246 10.40 -15.65 6.63
N ASP A 247 10.13 -16.48 7.66
CA ASP A 247 9.62 -17.82 7.48
C ASP A 247 8.15 -17.81 7.02
N VAL A 248 7.91 -18.17 5.76
CA VAL A 248 6.59 -18.32 5.15
C VAL A 248 5.64 -19.24 5.94
N LYS A 249 6.15 -20.14 6.78
CA LYS A 249 5.33 -21.07 7.56
C LYS A 249 4.54 -20.38 8.67
N ASN A 250 4.99 -19.21 9.11
CA ASN A 250 4.40 -18.44 10.20
C ASN A 250 3.14 -17.68 9.76
N TYR A 251 2.80 -17.69 8.48
CA TYR A 251 1.70 -16.92 7.92
C TYR A 251 0.70 -17.82 7.19
N SER A 252 -0.59 -17.53 7.36
CA SER A 252 -1.64 -18.12 6.55
C SER A 252 -2.80 -17.14 6.34
N VAL A 253 -3.32 -17.08 5.11
CA VAL A 253 -4.48 -16.26 4.73
C VAL A 253 -5.47 -17.15 3.99
N GLY A 254 -6.67 -17.33 4.53
CA GLY A 254 -7.68 -18.23 3.97
C GLY A 254 -7.22 -19.70 3.85
N GLY A 255 -6.23 -20.11 4.65
CA GLY A 255 -5.57 -21.42 4.59
C GLY A 255 -4.40 -21.53 3.60
N VAL A 256 -4.10 -20.45 2.86
CA VAL A 256 -2.99 -20.40 1.89
C VAL A 256 -1.77 -19.75 2.56
N LYS A 257 -0.57 -20.24 2.26
CA LYS A 257 0.70 -19.66 2.73
C LYS A 257 1.32 -18.75 1.66
N PRO A 258 2.03 -17.68 2.04
CA PRO A 258 2.78 -16.87 1.08
C PRO A 258 3.94 -17.67 0.46
N THR A 259 4.39 -17.23 -0.70
CA THR A 259 5.57 -17.77 -1.40
C THR A 259 6.85 -17.01 -1.06
N LYS A 260 6.72 -15.74 -0.67
CA LYS A 260 7.82 -14.88 -0.25
C LYS A 260 7.34 -13.94 0.85
N VAL A 261 8.24 -13.63 1.77
CA VAL A 261 8.02 -12.64 2.83
C VAL A 261 9.17 -11.64 2.81
N ASP A 262 8.86 -10.36 2.64
CA ASP A 262 9.82 -9.27 2.81
C ASP A 262 9.60 -8.61 4.18
N TYR A 263 10.69 -8.32 4.89
CA TYR A 263 10.66 -7.68 6.20
C TYR A 263 11.65 -6.51 6.23
N ASN A 264 11.18 -5.31 6.62
CA ASN A 264 11.98 -4.07 6.66
C ASN A 264 11.97 -3.41 8.06
N PHE A 265 11.79 -4.22 9.10
CA PHE A 265 11.64 -3.82 10.51
C PHE A 265 10.30 -3.20 10.91
N TYR A 266 9.64 -2.46 10.02
CA TYR A 266 8.34 -1.83 10.30
C TYR A 266 7.17 -2.62 9.74
N ASP A 267 7.40 -3.24 8.60
CA ASP A 267 6.39 -3.90 7.81
C ASP A 267 6.87 -5.29 7.43
N ILE A 268 5.92 -6.21 7.39
CA ILE A 268 6.06 -7.49 6.71
C ILE A 268 5.17 -7.45 5.47
N ILE A 269 5.75 -7.73 4.30
CA ILE A 269 5.00 -7.89 3.05
C ILE A 269 4.96 -9.36 2.67
N LEU A 270 3.76 -9.93 2.69
CA LEU A 270 3.49 -11.29 2.24
C LEU A 270 3.17 -11.28 0.74
N HIS A 271 3.82 -12.15 -0.04
CA HIS A 271 3.58 -12.28 -1.47
C HIS A 271 2.99 -13.65 -1.82
N TYR A 272 1.92 -13.64 -2.61
CA TYR A 272 1.21 -14.83 -3.08
C TYR A 272 1.38 -15.00 -4.59
N PRO A 273 1.41 -16.25 -5.09
CA PRO A 273 1.56 -16.51 -6.52
C PRO A 273 0.26 -16.26 -7.28
N ASP A 274 -0.87 -16.47 -6.61
CA ASP A 274 -2.22 -16.31 -7.12
C ASP A 274 -2.98 -15.27 -6.31
N THR A 275 -4.11 -14.79 -6.83
CA THR A 275 -4.96 -13.86 -6.09
C THR A 275 -5.49 -14.49 -4.81
N ILE A 276 -5.56 -13.69 -3.76
CA ILE A 276 -6.12 -14.09 -2.48
C ILE A 276 -7.59 -14.52 -2.70
N PRO A 277 -8.04 -15.69 -2.20
CA PRO A 277 -9.39 -16.16 -2.47
C PRO A 277 -10.48 -15.22 -1.93
N ASN A 278 -11.41 -14.78 -2.79
CA ASN A 278 -12.59 -14.02 -2.35
C ASN A 278 -13.64 -14.95 -1.74
N LYS A 279 -13.69 -15.04 -0.40
CA LYS A 279 -14.65 -15.88 0.34
C LYS A 279 -15.61 -15.08 1.22
N GLY A 280 -15.73 -13.77 0.99
CA GLY A 280 -16.48 -12.87 1.86
C GLY A 280 -15.66 -12.54 3.11
N GLU A 281 -15.44 -13.54 3.98
CA GLU A 281 -14.57 -13.43 5.15
C GLU A 281 -13.32 -14.29 4.99
N ILE A 282 -12.14 -13.67 5.14
CA ILE A 282 -10.84 -14.29 4.92
C ILE A 282 -10.02 -14.15 6.20
N LEU A 283 -9.89 -15.24 6.94
CA LEU A 283 -9.08 -15.28 8.17
C LEU A 283 -7.59 -15.31 7.80
N MET A 284 -6.84 -14.38 8.39
CA MET A 284 -5.40 -14.36 8.48
C MET A 284 -4.96 -14.84 9.86
N VAL A 285 -3.95 -15.69 9.89
CA VAL A 285 -3.28 -16.17 11.11
C VAL A 285 -1.79 -15.94 10.96
N VAL A 286 -1.19 -15.34 11.98
CA VAL A 286 0.26 -15.18 12.12
C VAL A 286 0.68 -15.79 13.46
N ASP A 287 1.47 -16.85 13.41
CA ASP A 287 2.00 -17.53 14.60
C ASP A 287 3.46 -17.95 14.36
N GLY A 288 4.26 -18.00 15.42
CA GLY A 288 5.66 -18.43 15.36
C GLY A 288 6.68 -17.30 15.19
N LEU A 289 6.24 -16.04 15.19
CA LEU A 289 7.14 -14.89 15.23
C LEU A 289 7.90 -14.81 16.56
N ARG A 290 9.14 -14.35 16.47
CA ARG A 290 10.01 -14.05 17.61
C ARG A 290 10.50 -12.62 17.55
N ASP A 291 10.70 -12.02 18.72
CA ASP A 291 11.36 -10.72 18.82
C ASP A 291 12.89 -10.86 18.71
N SER A 292 13.61 -9.73 18.69
CA SER A 292 15.07 -9.74 18.62
C SER A 292 15.78 -10.36 19.85
N ASN A 293 15.06 -10.60 20.95
CA ASN A 293 15.56 -11.29 22.14
C ASN A 293 15.30 -12.81 22.07
N GLY A 294 14.59 -13.27 21.04
CA GLY A 294 14.19 -14.66 20.85
C GLY A 294 12.87 -15.01 21.56
N ASP A 295 12.20 -14.05 22.20
CA ASP A 295 10.92 -14.27 22.86
C ASP A 295 9.79 -14.41 21.83
N LYS A 296 8.81 -15.27 22.13
CA LYS A 296 7.68 -15.51 21.23
C LYS A 296 6.77 -14.28 21.22
N VAL A 297 6.48 -13.76 20.03
CA VAL A 297 5.43 -12.76 19.81
C VAL A 297 4.06 -13.44 19.83
N ALA A 298 3.06 -12.77 20.41
CA ALA A 298 1.71 -13.30 20.51
C ALA A 298 1.13 -13.63 19.12
N GLU A 299 0.35 -14.71 19.06
CA GLU A 299 -0.40 -15.06 17.85
C GLU A 299 -1.34 -13.92 17.48
N PHE A 300 -1.38 -13.59 16.20
CA PHE A 300 -2.24 -12.56 15.65
C PHE A 300 -3.24 -13.18 14.68
N GLN A 301 -4.51 -12.83 14.87
CA GLN A 301 -5.58 -13.19 13.95
C GLN A 301 -6.28 -11.93 13.46
N HIS A 302 -6.56 -11.89 12.15
CA HIS A 302 -7.28 -10.78 11.53
C HIS A 302 -8.22 -11.32 10.46
N THR A 303 -9.44 -10.82 10.39
CA THR A 303 -10.41 -11.24 9.36
C THR A 303 -10.61 -10.10 8.38
N PHE A 304 -10.20 -10.33 7.13
CA PHE A 304 -10.53 -9.43 6.03
C PHE A 304 -11.94 -9.72 5.55
N ARG A 305 -12.80 -8.70 5.51
CA ARG A 305 -14.10 -8.79 4.83
C ARG A 305 -14.01 -8.15 3.46
N GLN A 306 -14.42 -8.87 2.42
CA GLN A 306 -14.50 -8.40 1.04
C GLN A 306 -15.91 -8.60 0.52
N ALA A 307 -16.42 -7.65 -0.25
CA ALA A 307 -17.71 -7.83 -0.91
C ALA A 307 -17.65 -9.00 -1.90
N LEU A 308 -18.62 -9.90 -1.79
CA LEU A 308 -18.94 -10.89 -2.80
C LEU A 308 -19.77 -10.26 -3.92
N ALA A 309 -19.93 -11.01 -5.01
CA ALA A 309 -20.83 -10.60 -6.08
C ALA A 309 -22.21 -10.23 -5.53
N ASP A 310 -22.78 -9.16 -6.06
CA ASP A 310 -24.13 -8.66 -5.76
C ASP A 310 -24.33 -8.07 -4.35
N GLU A 311 -23.35 -8.12 -3.43
CA GLU A 311 -23.45 -7.48 -2.11
C GLU A 311 -23.32 -5.95 -2.17
N ILE A 312 -22.58 -5.44 -3.17
CA ILE A 312 -22.53 -4.02 -3.51
C ILE A 312 -22.76 -3.91 -5.01
N ILE A 313 -23.83 -3.23 -5.39
CA ILE A 313 -24.26 -3.10 -6.78
C ILE A 313 -24.12 -1.67 -7.27
N ILE A 314 -24.02 -1.50 -8.58
CA ILE A 314 -24.18 -0.23 -9.26
C ILE A 314 -25.69 0.04 -9.41
N ASN A 315 -26.19 1.07 -8.72
CA ASN A 315 -27.62 1.30 -8.51
C ASN A 315 -28.19 2.45 -9.36
N GLU A 316 -27.40 3.48 -9.61
CA GLU A 316 -27.81 4.66 -10.38
C GLU A 316 -26.63 5.26 -11.14
N ILE A 317 -26.85 5.79 -12.35
CA ILE A 317 -25.79 6.31 -13.22
C ILE A 317 -26.27 7.60 -13.92
N MET A 318 -25.60 8.72 -13.65
CA MET A 318 -25.82 10.00 -14.34
C MET A 318 -24.66 10.28 -15.29
N VAL A 319 -24.90 10.13 -16.60
CA VAL A 319 -23.87 10.28 -17.64
C VAL A 319 -24.08 11.47 -18.57
N ASP A 320 -25.31 11.99 -18.64
CA ASP A 320 -25.67 13.14 -19.45
C ASP A 320 -26.33 14.24 -18.63
N ILE A 321 -25.58 15.32 -18.45
CA ILE A 321 -25.97 16.51 -17.70
C ILE A 321 -26.41 17.65 -18.64
N ASN A 322 -26.66 17.35 -19.92
CA ASN A 322 -27.17 18.29 -20.91
C ASN A 322 -28.45 17.71 -21.56
N PRO A 323 -29.62 18.33 -21.40
CA PRO A 323 -29.88 19.57 -20.67
C PRO A 323 -29.55 19.46 -19.18
N VAL A 324 -29.30 20.62 -18.56
CA VAL A 324 -28.97 20.70 -17.13
C VAL A 324 -30.06 20.03 -16.30
N PRO A 325 -29.72 19.07 -15.40
CA PRO A 325 -30.67 18.50 -14.47
C PRO A 325 -31.37 19.58 -13.64
N TYR A 326 -32.64 19.38 -13.30
CA TYR A 326 -33.45 20.43 -12.70
C TYR A 326 -32.98 20.84 -11.30
N SER A 327 -32.53 19.89 -10.48
CA SER A 327 -32.12 20.16 -9.09
C SER A 327 -30.93 19.33 -8.62
N LEU A 328 -30.23 18.67 -9.54
CA LEU A 328 -28.96 18.00 -9.26
C LEU A 328 -27.78 18.87 -9.70
N PRO A 329 -26.60 18.69 -9.10
CA PRO A 329 -25.38 19.32 -9.58
C PRO A 329 -25.13 18.98 -11.05
N VAL A 330 -24.52 19.92 -11.79
CA VAL A 330 -24.13 19.74 -13.20
C VAL A 330 -22.84 18.92 -13.26
N LYS A 331 -22.90 17.70 -12.72
CA LYS A 331 -21.81 16.76 -12.50
C LYS A 331 -22.30 15.33 -12.66
N LYS A 332 -21.44 14.48 -13.23
CA LYS A 332 -21.71 13.06 -13.38
C LYS A 332 -21.43 12.28 -12.10
N TYR A 333 -22.18 11.21 -11.89
CA TYR A 333 -21.97 10.29 -10.77
C TYR A 333 -22.39 8.87 -11.15
N VAL A 334 -21.88 7.93 -10.36
CA VAL A 334 -22.34 6.54 -10.28
C VAL A 334 -22.64 6.27 -8.82
N GLU A 335 -23.80 5.72 -8.53
CA GLU A 335 -24.18 5.34 -7.18
C GLU A 335 -23.98 3.85 -6.97
N LEU A 336 -23.40 3.51 -5.83
CA LEU A 336 -23.37 2.15 -5.31
C LEU A 336 -24.47 1.97 -4.27
N TYR A 337 -25.07 0.78 -4.22
CA TYR A 337 -25.96 0.37 -3.13
C TYR A 337 -25.44 -0.92 -2.49
N ASN A 338 -25.36 -0.93 -1.17
CA ASN A 338 -25.03 -2.13 -0.41
C ASN A 338 -26.33 -2.89 -0.10
N THR A 339 -26.50 -4.05 -0.72
CA THR A 339 -27.67 -4.92 -0.56
C THR A 339 -27.51 -5.88 0.63
N SER A 340 -26.35 -5.87 1.28
CA SER A 340 -26.03 -6.75 2.39
C SER A 340 -26.30 -6.11 3.74
N ALA A 341 -26.38 -6.95 4.77
CA ALA A 341 -26.49 -6.54 6.17
C ALA A 341 -25.14 -6.15 6.81
N ALA A 342 -24.06 -6.03 6.04
CA ALA A 342 -22.72 -5.75 6.56
C ALA A 342 -22.14 -4.44 6.00
N ASP A 343 -21.33 -3.76 6.81
CA ASP A 343 -20.55 -2.61 6.36
C ASP A 343 -19.33 -3.07 5.55
N PHE A 344 -18.97 -2.32 4.51
CA PHE A 344 -17.75 -2.56 3.74
C PHE A 344 -16.86 -1.33 3.70
N ASP A 345 -15.61 -1.51 4.12
CA ASP A 345 -14.53 -0.57 3.83
C ASP A 345 -14.05 -0.75 2.39
N LEU A 346 -14.22 0.31 1.59
CA LEU A 346 -13.90 0.33 0.17
C LEU A 346 -12.55 0.99 -0.12
N GLU A 347 -11.76 1.38 0.90
CA GLU A 347 -10.42 1.92 0.67
C GLU A 347 -9.63 1.01 -0.27
N GLY A 348 -9.08 1.50 -1.37
CA GLY A 348 -8.31 0.66 -2.31
C GLY A 348 -9.11 -0.33 -3.16
N TYR A 349 -10.45 -0.37 -3.05
CA TYR A 349 -11.28 -0.98 -4.10
C TYR A 349 -11.07 -0.21 -5.41
N VAL A 350 -11.26 -0.88 -6.54
CA VAL A 350 -11.10 -0.27 -7.85
C VAL A 350 -12.49 -0.03 -8.47
N PHE A 351 -12.76 1.23 -8.80
CA PHE A 351 -13.83 1.59 -9.72
C PHE A 351 -13.24 1.74 -11.13
N ARG A 352 -13.56 0.81 -12.02
CA ARG A 352 -13.08 0.78 -13.40
C ARG A 352 -14.09 1.48 -14.31
N VAL A 353 -13.60 2.38 -15.17
CA VAL A 353 -14.39 3.03 -16.22
C VAL A 353 -13.70 2.82 -17.57
N GLY A 354 -14.24 1.91 -18.38
CA GLY A 354 -13.61 1.44 -19.61
C GLY A 354 -12.30 0.72 -19.30
N ASP A 355 -11.20 1.33 -19.74
CA ASP A 355 -9.82 0.86 -19.61
C ASP A 355 -9.04 1.56 -18.47
N VAL A 356 -9.70 2.41 -17.69
CA VAL A 356 -9.07 3.20 -16.62
C VAL A 356 -9.53 2.71 -15.24
N ASP A 357 -8.56 2.49 -14.37
CA ASP A 357 -8.76 2.11 -12.97
C ASP A 357 -8.64 3.30 -12.04
N TYR A 358 -9.63 3.47 -11.16
CA TYR A 358 -9.61 4.45 -10.07
C TYR A 358 -9.64 3.74 -8.72
N TYR A 359 -8.64 3.99 -7.88
CA TYR A 359 -8.60 3.45 -6.52
C TYR A 359 -9.42 4.33 -5.59
N LEU A 360 -10.39 3.74 -4.91
CA LEU A 360 -11.25 4.46 -3.99
C LEU A 360 -10.46 4.90 -2.75
N PRO A 361 -10.66 6.13 -2.26
CA PRO A 361 -10.06 6.57 -1.01
C PRO A 361 -10.70 5.86 0.18
N LYS A 362 -10.22 6.15 1.39
CA LYS A 362 -10.84 5.65 2.62
C LYS A 362 -12.32 6.07 2.71
N VAL A 363 -13.20 5.09 2.56
CA VAL A 363 -14.66 5.25 2.66
C VAL A 363 -15.31 3.95 3.07
N THR A 364 -16.40 4.04 3.84
CA THR A 364 -17.20 2.88 4.21
C THR A 364 -18.61 3.04 3.67
N ILE A 365 -19.10 2.04 2.94
CA ILE A 365 -20.53 1.93 2.62
C ILE A 365 -21.19 1.12 3.73
N LYS A 366 -22.21 1.70 4.36
CA LYS A 366 -22.97 1.05 5.44
C LYS A 366 -23.91 -0.01 4.90
N ALA A 367 -24.27 -0.97 5.73
CA ALA A 367 -25.35 -1.92 5.43
C ALA A 367 -26.62 -1.19 4.98
N ASP A 368 -27.30 -1.71 3.96
CA ASP A 368 -28.52 -1.14 3.38
C ASP A 368 -28.44 0.35 3.01
N ASN A 369 -27.25 0.82 2.59
CA ASN A 369 -26.99 2.23 2.33
C ASN A 369 -26.37 2.49 0.96
N TYR A 370 -26.37 3.77 0.57
CA TYR A 370 -25.90 4.24 -0.73
C TYR A 370 -24.55 4.93 -0.60
N LEU A 371 -23.72 4.84 -1.64
CA LEU A 371 -22.50 5.61 -1.76
C LEU A 371 -22.41 6.24 -3.14
N ILE A 372 -22.27 7.57 -3.17
CA ILE A 372 -22.15 8.33 -4.41
C ILE A 372 -20.66 8.38 -4.82
N LEU A 373 -20.34 7.79 -5.96
CA LEU A 373 -19.07 7.98 -6.65
C LEU A 373 -19.25 9.16 -7.60
N ALA A 374 -18.61 10.29 -7.34
CA ALA A 374 -18.74 11.50 -8.15
C ALA A 374 -17.39 11.95 -8.73
N SER A 375 -17.44 12.80 -9.76
CA SER A 375 -16.26 13.55 -10.20
C SER A 375 -15.88 14.68 -9.24
N ASP A 376 -16.85 15.16 -8.46
CA ASP A 376 -16.72 16.21 -7.45
C ASP A 376 -17.58 15.84 -6.24
N ALA A 377 -16.95 15.36 -5.16
CA ALA A 377 -17.66 14.94 -3.96
C ALA A 377 -18.36 16.09 -3.23
N VAL A 378 -17.80 17.30 -3.30
CA VAL A 378 -18.35 18.46 -2.60
C VAL A 378 -19.71 18.84 -3.19
N ALA A 379 -19.86 18.70 -4.50
CA ALA A 379 -21.12 18.95 -5.19
C ALA A 379 -22.27 18.05 -4.71
N PHE A 380 -21.96 16.80 -4.30
CA PHE A 380 -22.96 15.81 -3.90
C PHE A 380 -23.09 15.59 -2.40
N ALA A 381 -22.27 16.25 -1.57
CA ALA A 381 -22.24 16.06 -0.12
C ALA A 381 -23.59 16.28 0.59
N GLN A 382 -24.51 17.07 0.00
CA GLN A 382 -25.85 17.28 0.56
C GLN A 382 -26.84 16.12 0.32
N TYR A 383 -26.53 15.19 -0.59
CA TYR A 383 -27.41 14.09 -0.97
C TYR A 383 -27.12 12.81 -0.18
N GLY A 384 -25.89 12.62 0.26
CA GLY A 384 -25.47 11.45 1.04
C GLY A 384 -23.96 11.32 1.15
N GLU A 385 -23.51 10.16 1.62
CA GLU A 385 -22.09 9.80 1.60
C GLU A 385 -21.58 9.82 0.16
N CYS A 386 -20.48 10.52 -0.08
CA CYS A 386 -19.97 10.76 -1.42
C CYS A 386 -18.43 10.80 -1.43
N VAL A 387 -17.81 10.25 -2.47
CA VAL A 387 -16.37 10.35 -2.69
C VAL A 387 -16.04 10.78 -4.12
N ALA A 388 -14.88 11.42 -4.27
CA ALA A 388 -14.32 11.71 -5.58
C ALA A 388 -13.67 10.44 -6.10
N ALA A 389 -14.27 9.82 -7.12
CA ALA A 389 -13.97 8.45 -7.51
C ALA A 389 -13.47 8.30 -8.95
N PHE A 390 -13.73 9.26 -9.84
CA PHE A 390 -13.32 9.15 -11.24
C PHE A 390 -13.20 10.52 -11.92
N GLN A 391 -12.55 10.55 -13.09
CA GLN A 391 -12.53 11.75 -13.94
C GLN A 391 -13.78 11.81 -14.81
N GLU A 392 -14.52 12.91 -14.72
CA GLU A 392 -15.82 13.10 -15.38
C GLU A 392 -15.81 12.81 -16.90
N SER A 393 -14.70 13.12 -17.58
CA SER A 393 -14.54 12.91 -19.02
C SER A 393 -14.50 11.43 -19.44
N LYS A 394 -14.26 10.50 -18.51
CA LYS A 394 -14.23 9.06 -18.79
C LYS A 394 -15.61 8.42 -18.77
N LEU A 395 -16.56 8.96 -18.00
CA LEU A 395 -17.94 8.51 -18.00
C LEU A 395 -18.71 9.22 -19.12
N THR A 396 -18.84 8.58 -20.28
CA THR A 396 -19.38 9.19 -21.52
C THR A 396 -20.79 8.73 -21.85
N VAL A 397 -21.56 9.57 -22.55
CA VAL A 397 -22.92 9.24 -23.03
C VAL A 397 -22.96 8.09 -24.05
N ALA A 398 -21.85 7.84 -24.76
CA ALA A 398 -21.73 6.76 -25.73
C ALA A 398 -21.74 5.34 -25.12
N GLY A 399 -21.80 5.23 -23.79
CA GLY A 399 -21.71 3.97 -23.08
C GLY A 399 -20.27 3.57 -22.73
N LYS A 400 -20.11 2.95 -21.56
CA LYS A 400 -18.85 2.37 -21.09
C LYS A 400 -19.12 1.12 -20.28
N HIS A 401 -18.17 0.19 -20.32
CA HIS A 401 -18.08 -0.83 -19.29
C HIS A 401 -17.62 -0.17 -17.98
N ILE A 402 -18.35 -0.39 -16.90
CA ILE A 402 -17.99 0.03 -15.55
C ILE A 402 -18.00 -1.18 -14.62
N ALA A 403 -17.08 -1.22 -13.66
CA ALA A 403 -17.01 -2.30 -12.69
C ALA A 403 -16.51 -1.82 -11.34
N LEU A 404 -17.05 -2.42 -10.28
CA LEU A 404 -16.48 -2.35 -8.93
C LEU A 404 -15.70 -3.63 -8.69
N ILE A 405 -14.44 -3.50 -8.30
CA ILE A 405 -13.51 -4.61 -8.07
C ILE A 405 -12.94 -4.48 -6.66
N ASN A 406 -12.97 -5.55 -5.88
CA ASN A 406 -12.50 -5.54 -4.50
C ASN A 406 -10.96 -5.67 -4.38
N LYS A 407 -10.42 -5.61 -3.14
CA LYS A 407 -8.97 -5.62 -2.88
C LYS A 407 -8.28 -6.91 -3.33
N VAL A 408 -9.03 -8.01 -3.44
CA VAL A 408 -8.52 -9.30 -3.92
C VAL A 408 -8.65 -9.49 -5.43
N GLY A 409 -9.10 -8.46 -6.15
CA GLY A 409 -9.22 -8.46 -7.60
C GLY A 409 -10.47 -9.13 -8.16
N ALA A 410 -11.44 -9.47 -7.31
CA ALA A 410 -12.72 -10.03 -7.75
C ALA A 410 -13.70 -8.90 -8.13
N VAL A 411 -14.41 -9.09 -9.24
CA VAL A 411 -15.50 -8.20 -9.65
C VAL A 411 -16.68 -8.39 -8.68
N VAL A 412 -17.12 -7.28 -8.09
CA VAL A 412 -18.25 -7.22 -7.15
C VAL A 412 -19.55 -6.96 -7.92
N ASP A 413 -19.54 -5.97 -8.81
CA ASP A 413 -20.60 -5.72 -9.79
C ASP A 413 -20.00 -5.07 -11.05
N SER A 414 -20.63 -5.28 -12.20
CA SER A 414 -20.22 -4.68 -13.46
C SER A 414 -21.34 -4.64 -14.48
N LEU A 415 -21.34 -3.62 -15.34
CA LEU A 415 -22.23 -3.55 -16.49
C LEU A 415 -21.63 -2.72 -17.62
N THR A 416 -22.16 -2.87 -18.82
CA THR A 416 -21.90 -1.96 -19.93
C THR A 416 -23.16 -1.16 -20.19
N TYR A 417 -23.19 0.10 -19.72
CA TYR A 417 -24.35 0.97 -19.90
C TYR A 417 -24.38 1.54 -21.31
N SER A 418 -25.57 1.87 -21.80
CA SER A 418 -25.82 2.56 -23.06
C SER A 418 -27.07 3.45 -22.92
N ALA A 419 -27.39 4.22 -23.96
CA ALA A 419 -28.63 5.01 -23.98
C ALA A 419 -29.89 4.14 -23.83
N ASP A 420 -29.83 2.85 -24.17
CA ASP A 420 -30.97 1.94 -24.06
C ASP A 420 -31.38 1.67 -22.60
N TYR A 421 -30.48 1.88 -21.63
CA TYR A 421 -30.74 1.73 -20.20
C TYR A 421 -31.70 2.80 -19.65
N TYR A 422 -31.91 3.90 -20.39
CA TYR A 422 -32.94 4.88 -20.04
C TYR A 422 -34.36 4.31 -20.22
N ASN A 423 -34.54 3.35 -21.13
CA ASN A 423 -35.85 2.78 -21.49
C ASN A 423 -36.95 3.85 -21.73
N ASP A 424 -36.52 5.06 -22.11
CA ASP A 424 -37.33 6.25 -22.32
C ASP A 424 -36.56 7.11 -23.31
N LYS A 425 -37.13 7.27 -24.51
CA LYS A 425 -36.46 7.97 -25.60
C LYS A 425 -36.29 9.45 -25.31
N ASP A 426 -37.27 10.08 -24.66
CA ASP A 426 -37.24 11.52 -24.40
C ASP A 426 -36.22 11.84 -23.29
N ARG A 427 -36.15 10.99 -22.26
CA ARG A 427 -35.18 11.16 -21.16
C ARG A 427 -33.76 10.71 -21.50
N SER A 428 -33.59 9.91 -22.57
CA SER A 428 -32.27 9.57 -23.10
C SER A 428 -31.55 10.77 -23.74
N GLU A 429 -32.26 11.90 -23.96
CA GLU A 429 -31.66 13.15 -24.45
C GLU A 429 -30.99 13.99 -23.34
N GLY A 430 -30.93 13.46 -22.11
CA GLY A 430 -30.11 13.98 -21.01
C GLY A 430 -30.87 14.70 -19.90
N GLY A 431 -30.15 15.05 -18.82
CA GLY A 431 -30.71 15.68 -17.63
C GLY A 431 -31.33 14.70 -16.62
N PHE A 432 -31.37 13.41 -16.97
CA PHE A 432 -31.86 12.32 -16.13
C PHE A 432 -30.78 11.25 -15.94
N SER A 433 -30.81 10.58 -14.79
CA SER A 433 -30.03 9.37 -14.52
C SER A 433 -30.74 8.11 -15.02
N MET A 434 -29.95 7.05 -15.21
CA MET A 434 -30.43 5.68 -15.33
C MET A 434 -30.46 5.06 -13.94
N GLU A 435 -31.59 4.51 -13.54
CA GLU A 435 -31.84 3.93 -12.22
C GLU A 435 -32.18 2.44 -12.35
N ARG A 436 -31.62 1.61 -11.47
CA ARG A 436 -31.98 0.20 -11.34
C ARG A 436 -33.38 0.05 -10.73
N LEU A 437 -34.23 -0.80 -11.31
CA LEU A 437 -35.60 -1.04 -10.87
C LEU A 437 -35.63 -1.91 -9.60
N ASP A 438 -34.99 -3.09 -9.66
CA ASP A 438 -34.89 -4.03 -8.55
C ASP A 438 -33.42 -4.27 -8.17
N PRO A 439 -32.95 -3.70 -7.05
CA PRO A 439 -31.60 -3.94 -6.54
C PRO A 439 -31.26 -5.41 -6.26
N TYR A 440 -32.26 -6.27 -6.08
CA TYR A 440 -32.08 -7.67 -5.68
C TYR A 440 -32.21 -8.64 -6.87
N ASN A 441 -32.51 -8.14 -8.08
CA ASN A 441 -32.64 -8.95 -9.28
C ASN A 441 -31.57 -8.60 -10.33
N ASN A 442 -30.54 -9.44 -10.44
CA ASN A 442 -29.45 -9.21 -11.41
C ASN A 442 -29.64 -9.96 -12.75
N CYS A 443 -30.75 -10.65 -12.93
CA CYS A 443 -30.96 -11.51 -14.10
C CYS A 443 -31.54 -10.81 -15.31
N THR A 444 -32.32 -9.75 -15.08
CA THR A 444 -33.08 -9.07 -16.13
C THR A 444 -32.19 -8.11 -16.96
N GLY A 445 -30.91 -7.95 -16.59
CA GLY A 445 -29.92 -7.20 -17.34
C GLY A 445 -30.37 -5.77 -17.60
N ILE A 446 -30.39 -5.37 -18.87
CA ILE A 446 -30.86 -4.03 -19.28
C ILE A 446 -32.33 -3.77 -18.91
N HIS A 447 -33.17 -4.81 -18.84
CA HIS A 447 -34.57 -4.65 -18.46
C HIS A 447 -34.75 -4.30 -16.98
N ASN A 448 -33.69 -4.38 -16.17
CA ASN A 448 -33.67 -3.89 -14.81
C ASN A 448 -33.38 -2.39 -14.69
N TRP A 449 -33.35 -1.66 -15.79
CA TRP A 449 -32.98 -0.24 -15.79
C TRP A 449 -34.05 0.61 -16.44
N HIS A 450 -34.22 1.81 -15.90
CA HIS A 450 -35.11 2.81 -16.44
C HIS A 450 -34.61 4.21 -16.08
N SER A 451 -34.99 5.21 -16.86
CA SER A 451 -34.76 6.62 -16.56
C SER A 451 -35.44 7.03 -15.25
N SER A 452 -34.80 7.91 -14.49
CA SER A 452 -35.37 8.49 -13.27
C SER A 452 -36.72 9.14 -13.52
N ASN A 453 -37.70 8.81 -12.68
CA ASN A 453 -39.00 9.48 -12.56
C ASN A 453 -38.95 10.70 -11.62
N ASP A 454 -37.84 10.95 -10.93
CA ASP A 454 -37.70 12.09 -10.04
C ASP A 454 -37.59 13.40 -10.83
N LEU A 455 -38.30 14.43 -10.36
CA LEU A 455 -38.28 15.75 -10.99
C LEU A 455 -36.91 16.45 -10.87
N SER A 456 -36.06 16.02 -9.93
CA SER A 456 -34.67 16.50 -9.81
C SER A 456 -33.78 16.05 -10.97
N GLY A 457 -34.13 14.95 -11.66
CA GLY A 457 -33.33 14.25 -12.64
C GLY A 457 -32.60 13.00 -12.11
N GLY A 458 -32.79 12.63 -10.84
CA GLY A 458 -32.16 11.44 -10.24
C GLY A 458 -32.28 11.38 -8.72
N THR A 459 -31.90 10.27 -8.12
CA THR A 459 -32.10 9.96 -6.70
C THR A 459 -30.81 9.68 -5.90
N PRO A 460 -29.72 10.46 -6.08
CA PRO A 460 -28.49 10.17 -5.37
C PRO A 460 -28.70 10.19 -3.85
N GLY A 461 -28.12 9.21 -3.17
CA GLY A 461 -28.17 8.97 -1.73
C GLY A 461 -29.48 8.38 -1.22
N ARG A 462 -30.42 7.99 -2.09
CA ARG A 462 -31.73 7.46 -1.67
C ARG A 462 -32.29 6.44 -2.65
N LYS A 463 -33.40 5.81 -2.26
CA LYS A 463 -34.09 4.82 -3.09
C LYS A 463 -34.48 5.39 -4.45
N ASN A 464 -34.15 4.63 -5.50
CA ASN A 464 -34.53 4.90 -6.89
C ASN A 464 -36.02 5.19 -7.04
N SER A 465 -36.34 6.21 -7.83
CA SER A 465 -37.70 6.65 -8.13
C SER A 465 -38.50 5.62 -8.93
N VAL A 466 -37.79 4.76 -9.67
CA VAL A 466 -38.37 3.66 -10.46
C VAL A 466 -38.46 2.34 -9.67
N TYR A 467 -38.07 2.32 -8.39
CA TYR A 467 -37.98 1.10 -7.60
C TYR A 467 -39.23 0.22 -7.73
N LYS A 468 -39.03 -1.02 -8.15
CA LYS A 468 -40.08 -2.02 -8.31
C LYS A 468 -39.48 -3.40 -8.06
N ILE A 469 -40.14 -4.20 -7.23
CA ILE A 469 -39.78 -5.61 -7.05
C ILE A 469 -40.21 -6.37 -8.30
N TYR A 470 -39.27 -7.07 -8.92
CA TYR A 470 -39.54 -7.97 -10.03
C TYR A 470 -39.73 -9.38 -9.48
N VAL A 471 -40.96 -9.90 -9.56
CA VAL A 471 -41.23 -11.31 -9.30
C VAL A 471 -40.98 -12.03 -10.62
N ASP A 472 -40.06 -12.98 -10.62
CA ASP A 472 -39.91 -13.87 -11.76
C ASP A 472 -41.14 -14.78 -11.82
N GLU A 473 -41.88 -14.71 -12.92
CA GLU A 473 -43.05 -15.58 -13.16
C GLU A 473 -42.77 -16.57 -14.31
N THR A 474 -41.56 -16.52 -14.86
CA THR A 474 -41.12 -17.38 -15.97
C THR A 474 -40.34 -18.57 -15.42
N ILE A 475 -40.73 -19.76 -15.85
CA ILE A 475 -40.09 -21.01 -15.41
C ILE A 475 -39.01 -21.37 -16.45
N PRO A 476 -37.77 -21.70 -16.02
CA PRO A 476 -36.70 -22.07 -16.93
C PRO A 476 -37.08 -23.27 -17.78
N ALA A 477 -37.28 -23.08 -19.08
CA ALA A 477 -37.63 -24.15 -20.02
C ALA A 477 -36.40 -24.65 -20.77
N ILE A 478 -36.44 -25.91 -21.23
CA ILE A 478 -35.41 -26.45 -22.14
C ILE A 478 -35.64 -25.84 -23.52
N ASP A 479 -34.68 -25.04 -23.98
CA ASP A 479 -34.65 -24.41 -25.31
C ASP A 479 -33.98 -25.33 -26.34
N GLY A 480 -32.98 -26.11 -25.90
CA GLY A 480 -32.18 -26.95 -26.79
C GLY A 480 -31.64 -28.22 -26.12
N CYS A 481 -31.42 -29.26 -26.91
CA CYS A 481 -30.68 -30.45 -26.50
C CYS A 481 -29.80 -30.94 -27.65
N GLN A 482 -28.49 -31.02 -27.42
CA GLN A 482 -27.51 -31.46 -28.40
C GLN A 482 -26.70 -32.65 -27.90
N LEU A 483 -26.60 -33.70 -28.71
CA LEU A 483 -25.66 -34.80 -28.49
C LEU A 483 -24.26 -34.38 -28.93
N LEU A 484 -23.32 -34.26 -27.99
CA LEU A 484 -21.93 -33.90 -28.26
C LEU A 484 -21.07 -35.14 -28.56
N THR A 485 -21.30 -36.20 -27.79
CA THR A 485 -20.65 -37.51 -27.96
C THR A 485 -21.66 -38.61 -27.66
N ASN A 486 -21.29 -39.89 -27.81
CA ASN A 486 -22.17 -40.99 -27.42
C ASN A 486 -22.42 -41.09 -25.91
N SER A 487 -21.76 -40.30 -25.05
CA SER A 487 -21.96 -40.27 -23.59
C SER A 487 -22.21 -38.87 -23.04
N THR A 488 -22.26 -37.83 -23.89
CA THR A 488 -22.30 -36.43 -23.47
C THR A 488 -23.38 -35.66 -24.23
N LEU A 489 -24.23 -34.95 -23.49
CA LEU A 489 -25.29 -34.10 -23.98
C LEU A 489 -25.08 -32.67 -23.47
N GLN A 490 -25.45 -31.68 -24.28
CA GLN A 490 -25.65 -30.30 -23.85
C GLN A 490 -27.16 -30.02 -23.81
N ILE A 491 -27.60 -29.35 -22.75
CA ILE A 491 -28.97 -28.86 -22.58
C ILE A 491 -28.89 -27.34 -22.46
N ASP A 492 -29.66 -26.64 -23.29
CA ASP A 492 -29.77 -25.19 -23.30
C ASP A 492 -31.11 -24.77 -22.71
N PHE A 493 -31.13 -23.69 -21.92
CA PHE A 493 -32.30 -23.17 -21.23
C PHE A 493 -32.71 -21.80 -21.76
N THR A 494 -33.99 -21.47 -21.61
CA THR A 494 -34.54 -20.16 -22.00
C THR A 494 -33.94 -19.02 -21.16
N GLU A 495 -33.53 -19.30 -19.93
CA GLU A 495 -32.98 -18.35 -18.97
C GLU A 495 -31.84 -18.90 -18.13
N ASN A 496 -31.26 -18.05 -17.27
CA ASN A 496 -30.08 -18.40 -16.52
C ASN A 496 -30.45 -19.36 -15.37
N ILE A 497 -29.69 -20.43 -15.16
CA ILE A 497 -29.95 -21.44 -14.13
C ILE A 497 -28.75 -21.60 -13.16
N LYS A 498 -29.04 -21.77 -11.88
CA LYS A 498 -28.02 -21.82 -10.80
C LYS A 498 -27.66 -23.24 -10.36
N THR A 499 -28.62 -24.15 -10.35
CA THR A 499 -28.41 -25.54 -9.96
C THR A 499 -29.23 -26.48 -10.81
N THR A 500 -28.74 -27.70 -10.99
CA THR A 500 -29.42 -28.72 -11.78
C THR A 500 -29.36 -30.10 -11.15
N ASP A 501 -30.52 -30.77 -11.09
CA ASP A 501 -30.62 -32.19 -10.74
C ASP A 501 -31.29 -32.92 -11.89
N PHE A 502 -30.46 -33.49 -12.77
CA PHE A 502 -30.91 -34.24 -13.94
C PHE A 502 -30.80 -35.73 -13.76
N THR A 503 -31.66 -36.44 -14.47
CA THR A 503 -31.60 -37.88 -14.71
C THR A 503 -31.79 -38.14 -16.20
N ILE A 504 -30.96 -39.04 -16.73
CA ILE A 504 -31.05 -39.54 -18.09
C ILE A 504 -31.45 -41.01 -17.99
N ASP A 505 -32.64 -41.35 -18.49
CA ASP A 505 -33.26 -42.68 -18.33
C ASP A 505 -33.23 -43.19 -16.88
N GLY A 506 -33.44 -42.29 -15.91
CA GLY A 506 -33.45 -42.60 -14.47
C GLY A 506 -32.07 -42.78 -13.83
N LYS A 507 -30.97 -42.51 -14.54
CA LYS A 507 -29.61 -42.49 -13.99
C LYS A 507 -29.08 -41.07 -13.86
N LYS A 508 -28.29 -40.81 -12.81
CA LYS A 508 -27.70 -39.49 -12.54
C LYS A 508 -26.42 -39.28 -13.35
N PRO A 509 -26.36 -38.29 -14.25
CA PRO A 509 -25.12 -37.89 -14.92
C PRO A 509 -24.24 -37.03 -13.99
N SER A 510 -22.98 -36.83 -14.37
CA SER A 510 -22.26 -35.64 -13.91
C SER A 510 -22.75 -34.43 -14.69
N ALA A 511 -23.17 -33.37 -14.01
CA ALA A 511 -23.62 -32.13 -14.61
C ALA A 511 -22.57 -31.04 -14.41
N GLN A 512 -22.27 -30.30 -15.47
CA GLN A 512 -21.40 -29.14 -15.44
C GLN A 512 -22.12 -27.97 -16.11
N LEU A 513 -22.35 -26.89 -15.37
CA LEU A 513 -22.80 -25.63 -15.93
C LEU A 513 -21.66 -25.06 -16.80
N VAL A 514 -21.94 -24.80 -18.07
CA VAL A 514 -20.98 -24.31 -19.06
C VAL A 514 -21.01 -22.78 -19.09
N ASP A 515 -22.22 -22.25 -19.15
CA ASP A 515 -22.55 -20.84 -19.02
C ASP A 515 -23.87 -20.75 -18.24
N GLY A 516 -24.31 -19.53 -17.93
CA GLY A 516 -25.56 -19.32 -17.20
C GLY A 516 -26.77 -20.04 -17.79
N LYS A 517 -26.78 -20.40 -19.08
CA LYS A 517 -27.93 -20.99 -19.79
C LYS A 517 -27.70 -22.41 -20.30
N SER A 518 -26.55 -23.02 -20.06
CA SER A 518 -26.18 -24.29 -20.71
C SER A 518 -25.53 -25.26 -19.75
N VAL A 519 -25.95 -26.54 -19.79
CA VAL A 519 -25.40 -27.60 -18.96
C VAL A 519 -24.92 -28.77 -19.81
N ILE A 520 -23.69 -29.21 -19.56
CA ILE A 520 -23.17 -30.47 -20.08
C ILE A 520 -23.49 -31.59 -19.09
N LEU A 521 -24.21 -32.60 -19.58
CA LEU A 521 -24.49 -33.85 -18.88
C LEU A 521 -23.58 -34.94 -19.45
N THR A 522 -22.76 -35.54 -18.59
CA THR A 522 -21.91 -36.68 -18.97
C THR A 522 -22.33 -37.93 -18.22
N MET A 523 -22.61 -38.98 -18.99
CA MET A 523 -22.95 -40.31 -18.48
C MET A 523 -21.68 -41.15 -18.32
N PRO A 524 -21.58 -41.99 -17.28
CA PRO A 524 -20.45 -42.91 -17.11
C PRO A 524 -20.43 -44.03 -18.16
N GLU A 525 -21.54 -44.26 -18.86
CA GLU A 525 -21.69 -45.26 -19.91
C GLU A 525 -22.31 -44.61 -21.16
N PRO A 526 -22.00 -45.09 -22.38
CA PRO A 526 -22.62 -44.59 -23.60
C PRO A 526 -24.15 -44.67 -23.54
N LEU A 527 -24.80 -43.63 -24.05
CA LEU A 527 -26.24 -43.55 -24.24
C LEU A 527 -26.71 -44.66 -25.18
N LYS A 528 -27.83 -45.29 -24.83
CA LYS A 528 -28.40 -46.36 -25.63
C LYS A 528 -28.97 -45.80 -26.93
N SER A 529 -28.82 -46.54 -28.02
CA SER A 529 -29.51 -46.22 -29.27
C SER A 529 -31.03 -46.29 -29.08
N GLY A 530 -31.73 -45.19 -29.39
CA GLY A 530 -33.19 -45.07 -29.23
C GLY A 530 -33.62 -43.74 -28.61
N ILE A 531 -34.86 -43.67 -28.12
CA ILE A 531 -35.38 -42.50 -27.41
C ILE A 531 -34.81 -42.50 -25.99
N THR A 532 -33.99 -41.50 -25.69
CA THR A 532 -33.50 -41.21 -24.34
C THR A 532 -34.40 -40.15 -23.72
N LYS A 533 -34.86 -40.37 -22.48
CA LYS A 533 -35.68 -39.37 -21.75
C LYS A 533 -34.83 -38.61 -20.75
N ILE A 534 -34.95 -37.28 -20.77
CA ILE A 534 -34.26 -36.41 -19.83
C ILE A 534 -35.29 -35.82 -18.88
N LYS A 535 -35.10 -36.06 -17.59
CA LYS A 535 -35.93 -35.44 -16.54
C LYS A 535 -35.01 -34.74 -15.59
N GLY A 536 -35.36 -33.53 -15.18
CA GLY A 536 -34.64 -32.90 -14.10
C GLY A 536 -35.36 -31.75 -13.48
N ARG A 537 -34.64 -31.05 -12.62
CA ARG A 537 -35.03 -29.76 -12.08
C ARG A 537 -33.94 -28.77 -12.39
N ALA A 538 -34.33 -27.59 -12.82
CA ALA A 538 -33.45 -26.43 -12.85
C ALA A 538 -34.01 -25.39 -11.88
N VAL A 539 -33.11 -24.70 -11.20
CA VAL A 539 -33.44 -23.53 -10.39
C VAL A 539 -32.96 -22.33 -11.18
N ASP A 540 -33.84 -21.38 -11.42
CA ASP A 540 -33.46 -20.09 -12.00
C ASP A 540 -32.38 -19.42 -11.14
N VAL A 541 -31.51 -18.61 -11.74
CA VAL A 541 -30.64 -17.72 -10.97
C VAL A 541 -31.43 -16.70 -10.14
N CYS A 542 -32.66 -16.36 -10.54
CA CYS A 542 -33.48 -15.31 -9.93
C CYS A 542 -34.51 -15.82 -8.92
N ASP A 543 -34.80 -17.12 -8.93
CA ASP A 543 -35.73 -17.76 -8.01
C ASP A 543 -35.04 -18.58 -6.93
N THR A 544 -35.75 -18.79 -5.82
CA THR A 544 -35.30 -19.63 -4.71
C THR A 544 -35.86 -21.05 -4.75
N GLU A 545 -36.81 -21.33 -5.65
CA GLU A 545 -37.50 -22.61 -5.76
C GLU A 545 -37.11 -23.38 -7.04
N SER A 546 -37.09 -24.72 -6.96
CA SER A 546 -36.72 -25.59 -8.09
C SER A 546 -37.95 -26.05 -8.84
N ASP A 547 -37.99 -25.84 -10.16
CA ASP A 547 -39.09 -26.30 -11.00
C ASP A 547 -38.77 -27.60 -11.76
N ALA A 548 -39.80 -28.41 -11.98
CA ALA A 548 -39.67 -29.70 -12.65
C ALA A 548 -39.69 -29.54 -14.17
N LEU A 549 -38.66 -30.08 -14.83
CA LEU A 549 -38.47 -30.03 -16.28
C LEU A 549 -38.46 -31.44 -16.89
N THR A 550 -39.07 -31.56 -18.07
CA THR A 550 -39.16 -32.82 -18.81
C THR A 550 -38.98 -32.56 -20.30
N ALA A 551 -38.03 -33.25 -20.92
CA ALA A 551 -37.80 -33.28 -22.37
C ALA A 551 -37.69 -34.71 -22.90
#